data_AF-A0A9W9U205-F1
#
_entry.id   AF-A0A9W9U205-F1
#
_cell.length_a   1.000
_cell.length_b   1.000
_cell.length_c   1.000
_cell.angle_alpha   90.00
_cell.angle_beta   90.00
_cell.angle_gamma   90.00
#
_symmetry.space_group_name_H-M   'P 1'
#
loop_
_entity.id
_entity.type
_entity.pdbx_description
1 polymer ?
#
loop_
_entity_poly.entity_id
_entity_poly.type
_entity_poly.pdbx_seq_one_letter_code
_entity_poly.pdbx_strand_id
1 'polypeptide(L)'
;MNDFPNSDKTDVQYKVLFLGRHGEGVHNVAERRYGTQAWDDYWSLLDGDEYGSWVDARLTEVGISQAKTAHDAWAKQIKQNIPSPQSYYVSPLNRCCQTAQVTFEGLDMPLTSPFRPVIKELLRETMGVHTCDSRSKASAIAAEFPEYQFEPGFSEDDLLYDTKTRESDEDRNRRLQTLLNDIFGNDKNIFLSLTAHSGAITSILEVVGHRKFPLQTGAVIPVLVRAEKKQSSSASKSEVGPQIKAFVEKARRDVEFKRLMEAVGSDRASTEERAAFQKHVDDAADKDA
;
A
#
# COMPACT_ATOMS: atom_id res chain seq x y z
N MET A 1 17.29 -8.08 28.39
CA MET A 1 17.56 -7.06 27.36
C MET A 1 17.86 -7.81 26.08
N ASN A 2 16.95 -7.77 25.10
CA ASN A 2 17.21 -8.34 23.79
C ASN A 2 18.02 -7.29 23.02
N ASP A 3 19.33 -7.49 22.96
CA ASP A 3 20.22 -6.67 22.13
C ASP A 3 19.90 -6.97 20.65
N PHE A 4 19.07 -6.13 20.05
CA PHE A 4 19.00 -6.06 18.60
C PHE A 4 20.27 -5.33 18.11
N PRO A 5 21.03 -5.91 17.18
CA PRO A 5 22.30 -5.32 16.75
C PRO A 5 22.09 -3.90 16.23
N ASN A 6 22.87 -2.98 16.79
CA ASN A 6 22.92 -1.56 16.49
C ASN A 6 23.08 -1.34 14.97
N SER A 7 22.15 -0.60 14.35
CA SER A 7 21.92 -0.52 12.90
C SER A 7 22.88 0.36 12.11
N ASP A 8 24.00 0.80 12.70
CA ASP A 8 24.86 1.81 12.07
C ASP A 8 26.03 1.23 11.27
N LYS A 9 26.12 -0.10 11.08
CA LYS A 9 27.21 -0.74 10.32
C LYS A 9 26.80 -1.85 9.34
N THR A 10 25.51 -2.12 9.18
CA THR A 10 25.04 -3.15 8.25
C THR A 10 23.90 -2.62 7.40
N ASP A 11 23.85 -3.01 6.13
CA ASP A 11 22.72 -2.79 5.21
C ASP A 11 21.45 -3.57 5.66
N VAL A 12 21.34 -3.96 6.94
CA VAL A 12 20.31 -4.86 7.46
C VAL A 12 19.45 -4.14 8.49
N GLN A 13 18.13 -4.23 8.36
CA GLN A 13 17.16 -3.70 9.30
C GLN A 13 16.22 -4.81 9.76
N TYR A 14 15.83 -4.75 11.04
CA TYR A 14 14.82 -5.64 11.60
C TYR A 14 13.61 -4.82 12.01
N LYS A 15 12.42 -5.27 11.61
CA LYS A 15 11.15 -4.70 12.04
C LYS A 15 10.18 -5.81 12.42
N VAL A 16 9.29 -5.51 13.36
CA VAL A 16 8.15 -6.36 13.70
C VAL A 16 6.91 -5.69 13.13
N LEU A 17 6.20 -6.40 12.25
CA LEU A 17 4.96 -5.96 11.66
C LEU A 17 3.79 -6.65 12.36
N PHE A 18 2.94 -5.88 13.04
CA PHE A 18 1.64 -6.33 13.52
C PHE A 18 0.61 -6.14 12.39
N LEU A 19 0.39 -7.20 11.61
CA LEU A 19 -0.53 -7.20 10.47
C LEU A 19 -1.93 -7.54 10.97
N GLY A 20 -2.84 -6.55 10.95
CA GLY A 20 -4.24 -6.71 11.37
C GLY A 20 -5.17 -6.75 10.17
N ARG A 21 -5.97 -7.82 10.02
CA ARG A 21 -7.06 -7.84 9.04
C ARG A 21 -8.24 -7.04 9.61
N HIS A 22 -8.88 -6.21 8.77
CA HIS A 22 -10.09 -5.50 9.17
C HIS A 22 -11.16 -6.45 9.77
N GLY A 23 -12.01 -5.90 10.64
CA GLY A 23 -13.21 -6.61 11.13
C GLY A 23 -14.21 -6.88 10.01
N GLU A 24 -15.22 -7.70 10.25
CA GLU A 24 -16.27 -8.01 9.28
C GLU A 24 -16.90 -6.73 8.71
N GLY A 25 -16.83 -6.56 7.40
CA GLY A 25 -17.51 -5.49 6.68
C GLY A 25 -18.79 -5.98 6.00
N VAL A 26 -19.64 -5.04 5.57
CA VAL A 26 -20.90 -5.35 4.85
C VAL A 26 -20.64 -6.25 3.64
N HIS A 27 -19.57 -6.03 2.89
CA HIS A 27 -19.16 -6.88 1.77
C HIS A 27 -18.89 -8.34 2.17
N ASN A 28 -18.32 -8.61 3.35
CA ASN A 28 -18.09 -9.98 3.81
C ASN A 28 -19.40 -10.70 4.13
N VAL A 29 -20.40 -9.97 4.65
CA VAL A 29 -21.73 -10.53 4.88
C VAL A 29 -22.41 -10.84 3.55
N ALA A 30 -22.29 -9.96 2.56
CA ALA A 30 -22.84 -10.17 1.23
C ALA A 30 -22.18 -11.35 0.52
N GLU A 31 -20.85 -11.44 0.50
CA GLU A 31 -20.12 -12.59 -0.06
C GLU A 31 -20.57 -13.90 0.61
N ARG A 32 -20.67 -13.93 1.95
CA ARG A 32 -21.15 -15.11 2.68
C ARG A 32 -22.60 -15.49 2.34
N ARG A 33 -23.47 -14.50 2.11
CA ARG A 33 -24.88 -14.70 1.76
C ARG A 33 -25.03 -15.32 0.37
N TYR A 34 -24.31 -14.80 -0.61
CA TYR A 34 -24.46 -15.19 -2.01
C TYR A 34 -23.54 -16.34 -2.42
N GLY A 35 -22.47 -16.57 -1.66
CA GLY A 35 -21.41 -17.51 -1.98
C GLY A 35 -20.39 -16.91 -2.94
N THR A 36 -19.12 -17.29 -2.79
CA THR A 36 -17.98 -16.69 -3.50
C THR A 36 -18.15 -16.70 -5.02
N GLN A 37 -18.64 -17.79 -5.63
CA GLN A 37 -18.82 -17.83 -7.09
C GLN A 37 -19.80 -16.77 -7.60
N ALA A 38 -21.00 -16.68 -7.00
CA ALA A 38 -21.99 -15.68 -7.42
C ALA A 38 -21.57 -14.25 -7.03
N TRP A 39 -20.79 -14.12 -5.96
CA TRP A 39 -20.19 -12.86 -5.56
C TRP A 39 -19.22 -12.35 -6.64
N ASP A 40 -18.26 -13.17 -7.04
CA ASP A 40 -17.26 -12.81 -8.05
C ASP A 40 -17.88 -12.56 -9.43
N ASP A 41 -18.88 -13.37 -9.82
CA ASP A 41 -19.49 -13.28 -11.15
C ASP A 41 -20.51 -12.13 -11.31
N TYR A 42 -21.14 -11.67 -10.23
CA TYR A 42 -22.27 -10.75 -10.32
C TYR A 42 -22.34 -9.73 -9.17
N TRP A 43 -22.44 -10.17 -7.92
CA TRP A 43 -22.80 -9.26 -6.83
C TRP A 43 -21.70 -8.23 -6.53
N SER A 44 -20.44 -8.64 -6.58
CA SER A 44 -19.30 -7.74 -6.36
C SER A 44 -19.20 -6.61 -7.40
N LEU A 45 -19.88 -6.75 -8.56
CA LEU A 45 -19.90 -5.78 -9.65
C LEU A 45 -20.95 -4.68 -9.47
N LEU A 46 -21.88 -4.86 -8.53
CA LEU A 46 -22.90 -3.87 -8.18
C LEU A 46 -22.41 -3.01 -7.00
N ASP A 47 -23.10 -1.92 -6.69
CA ASP A 47 -22.72 -1.07 -5.53
C ASP A 47 -23.26 -1.60 -4.19
N GLY A 48 -24.26 -2.49 -4.24
CA GLY A 48 -25.02 -2.96 -3.09
C GLY A 48 -26.33 -3.64 -3.46
N ASP A 49 -27.08 -4.01 -2.43
CA ASP A 49 -28.43 -4.58 -2.50
C ASP A 49 -29.34 -3.98 -1.40
N GLU A 50 -30.50 -4.59 -1.14
CA GLU A 50 -31.41 -4.17 -0.08
C GLU A 50 -30.84 -4.29 1.35
N TYR A 51 -29.73 -5.00 1.53
CA TYR A 51 -29.04 -5.17 2.83
C TYR A 51 -27.87 -4.21 3.01
N GLY A 52 -27.50 -3.44 2.00
CA GLY A 52 -26.54 -2.34 2.12
C GLY A 52 -25.59 -2.21 0.93
N SER A 53 -24.73 -1.20 1.02
CA SER A 53 -23.68 -0.96 0.03
C SER A 53 -22.37 -1.64 0.44
N TRP A 54 -21.67 -2.18 -0.54
CA TRP A 54 -20.30 -2.66 -0.37
C TRP A 54 -19.24 -1.78 -1.05
N VAL A 55 -19.63 -0.70 -1.74
CA VAL A 55 -18.69 0.37 -2.15
C VAL A 55 -18.00 0.91 -0.89
N ASP A 56 -16.68 0.82 -0.86
CA ASP A 56 -15.86 1.20 0.29
C ASP A 56 -16.48 0.78 1.64
N ALA A 57 -16.88 -0.50 1.71
CA ALA A 57 -17.76 -1.04 2.74
C ALA A 57 -17.34 -0.68 4.17
N ARG A 58 -18.34 -0.37 5.00
CA ARG A 58 -18.19 -0.15 6.45
C ARG A 58 -18.16 -1.46 7.22
N LEU A 59 -17.64 -1.41 8.45
CA LEU A 59 -17.77 -2.49 9.42
C LEU A 59 -19.22 -2.74 9.80
N THR A 60 -19.56 -4.00 10.04
CA THR A 60 -20.79 -4.39 10.72
C THR A 60 -20.63 -4.25 12.24
N GLU A 61 -21.71 -4.42 13.00
CA GLU A 61 -21.62 -4.51 14.47
C GLU A 61 -20.70 -5.66 14.92
N VAL A 62 -20.70 -6.77 14.18
CA VAL A 62 -19.76 -7.89 14.40
C VAL A 62 -18.33 -7.44 14.14
N GLY A 63 -18.07 -6.73 13.04
CA GLY A 63 -16.74 -6.18 12.73
C GLY A 63 -16.23 -5.21 13.79
N ILE A 64 -17.10 -4.35 14.32
CA ILE A 64 -16.78 -3.46 15.45
C ILE A 64 -16.44 -4.28 16.69
N SER A 65 -17.22 -5.32 17.01
CA SER A 65 -16.93 -6.21 18.14
C SER A 65 -15.61 -6.96 17.99
N GLN A 66 -15.24 -7.35 16.78
CA GLN A 66 -13.94 -7.96 16.49
C GLN A 66 -12.79 -6.98 16.73
N ALA A 67 -12.92 -5.73 16.27
CA ALA A 67 -11.94 -4.68 16.54
C ALA A 67 -11.81 -4.37 18.05
N LYS A 68 -12.92 -4.35 18.79
CA LYS A 68 -12.91 -4.25 20.27
C LYS A 68 -12.20 -5.42 20.94
N THR A 69 -12.35 -6.62 20.40
CA THR A 69 -11.61 -7.79 20.92
C THR A 69 -10.09 -7.58 20.78
N ALA A 70 -9.65 -7.01 19.66
CA ALA A 70 -8.24 -6.64 19.46
C ALA A 70 -7.81 -5.49 20.41
N HIS A 71 -8.67 -4.49 20.62
CA HIS A 71 -8.45 -3.42 21.59
C HIS A 71 -8.20 -3.97 23.00
N ASP A 72 -9.10 -4.84 23.48
CA ASP A 72 -9.01 -5.45 24.80
C ASP A 72 -7.75 -6.33 24.94
N ALA A 73 -7.38 -7.02 23.87
CA ALA A 73 -6.14 -7.78 23.81
C ALA A 73 -4.92 -6.85 23.96
N TRP A 74 -4.86 -5.73 23.23
CA TRP A 74 -3.80 -4.73 23.40
C TRP A 74 -3.78 -4.14 24.81
N ALA A 75 -4.93 -3.70 25.34
CA ALA A 75 -5.04 -3.17 26.70
C ALA A 75 -4.51 -4.15 27.76
N LYS A 76 -4.71 -5.45 27.56
CA LYS A 76 -4.14 -6.51 28.41
C LYS A 76 -2.64 -6.68 28.18
N GLN A 77 -2.17 -6.70 26.94
CA GLN A 77 -0.77 -6.93 26.59
C GLN A 77 0.14 -5.75 26.98
N ILE A 78 -0.36 -4.51 26.94
CA ILE A 78 0.36 -3.31 27.43
C ILE A 78 0.75 -3.48 28.89
N LYS A 79 -0.19 -3.95 29.73
CA LYS A 79 0.07 -4.27 31.16
C LYS A 79 1.09 -5.39 31.35
N GLN A 80 1.35 -6.18 30.32
CA GLN A 80 2.36 -7.24 30.29
C GLN A 80 3.67 -6.80 29.62
N ASN A 81 3.83 -5.50 29.33
CA ASN A 81 5.00 -4.91 28.69
C ASN A 81 5.28 -5.44 27.28
N ILE A 82 4.22 -5.73 26.49
CA ILE A 82 4.40 -5.96 25.06
C ILE A 82 5.06 -4.72 24.42
N PRO A 83 6.03 -4.90 23.52
CA PRO A 83 6.50 -3.79 22.69
C PRO A 83 5.33 -3.25 21.86
N SER A 84 4.94 -2.01 22.14
CA SER A 84 3.82 -1.35 21.46
C SER A 84 4.23 -0.89 20.05
N PRO A 85 3.30 -0.85 19.09
CA PRO A 85 3.57 -0.22 17.81
C PRO A 85 3.94 1.26 18.00
N GLN A 86 4.93 1.71 17.25
CA GLN A 86 5.46 3.06 17.26
C GLN A 86 4.99 3.86 16.03
N SER A 87 4.67 3.15 14.94
CA SER A 87 4.01 3.69 13.75
C SER A 87 2.79 2.85 13.41
N TYR A 88 1.77 3.50 12.87
CA TYR A 88 0.51 2.88 12.48
C TYR A 88 0.23 3.24 11.03
N TYR A 89 0.10 2.22 10.18
CA TYR A 89 -0.25 2.34 8.78
C TYR A 89 -1.61 1.70 8.55
N VAL A 90 -2.45 2.36 7.76
CA VAL A 90 -3.81 1.90 7.50
C VAL A 90 -4.13 2.00 6.02
N SER A 91 -4.84 1.00 5.50
CA SER A 91 -5.44 1.10 4.18
C SER A 91 -6.48 2.23 4.14
N PRO A 92 -6.61 2.98 3.03
CA PRO A 92 -7.63 4.03 2.88
C PRO A 92 -9.06 3.50 2.85
N LEU A 93 -9.28 2.19 2.71
CA LEU A 93 -10.63 1.63 2.71
C LEU A 93 -11.23 1.69 4.11
N ASN A 94 -12.47 2.14 4.19
CA ASN A 94 -13.14 2.56 5.40
C ASN A 94 -13.20 1.49 6.49
N ARG A 95 -13.47 0.23 6.12
CA ARG A 95 -13.37 -0.93 7.03
C ARG A 95 -12.04 -1.02 7.77
N CYS A 96 -10.92 -0.70 7.12
CA CYS A 96 -9.61 -0.68 7.76
C CYS A 96 -9.44 0.55 8.65
N CYS A 97 -9.89 1.72 8.20
CA CYS A 97 -9.86 2.95 8.99
C CYS A 97 -10.65 2.80 10.30
N GLN A 98 -11.89 2.29 10.22
CA GLN A 98 -12.75 2.00 11.38
C GLN A 98 -12.14 0.92 12.28
N THR A 99 -11.57 -0.15 11.70
CA THR A 99 -10.91 -1.20 12.50
C THR A 99 -9.75 -0.62 13.30
N ALA A 100 -8.87 0.16 12.65
CA ALA A 100 -7.72 0.76 13.31
C ALA A 100 -8.15 1.72 14.43
N GLN A 101 -9.16 2.56 14.17
CA GLN A 101 -9.68 3.51 15.15
C GLN A 101 -10.17 2.78 16.41
N VAL A 102 -11.08 1.82 16.23
CA VAL A 102 -11.66 1.05 17.34
C VAL A 102 -10.59 0.23 18.09
N THR A 103 -9.59 -0.29 17.36
CA THR A 103 -8.53 -1.11 17.95
C THR A 103 -7.59 -0.27 18.81
N PHE A 104 -7.20 0.92 18.37
CA PHE A 104 -6.05 1.63 18.94
C PHE A 104 -6.38 2.91 19.69
N GLU A 105 -7.44 3.63 19.33
CA GLU A 105 -7.74 4.93 19.91
C GLU A 105 -7.96 4.84 21.43
N GLY A 106 -7.29 5.74 22.17
CA GLY A 106 -7.40 5.84 23.62
C GLY A 106 -6.61 4.81 24.42
N LEU A 107 -5.82 3.94 23.77
CA LEU A 107 -4.88 3.08 24.48
C LEU A 107 -3.69 3.87 25.05
N ASP A 108 -2.98 3.30 26.02
CA ASP A 108 -1.75 3.90 26.58
C ASP A 108 -0.53 3.49 25.73
N MET A 109 -0.53 3.92 24.46
CA MET A 109 0.51 3.59 23.48
C MET A 109 0.91 4.83 22.65
N PRO A 110 2.09 4.85 22.02
CA PRO A 110 2.51 5.95 21.15
C PRO A 110 1.44 6.26 20.09
N LEU A 111 1.19 7.55 19.83
CA LEU A 111 0.29 8.04 18.78
C LEU A 111 -1.17 7.56 18.86
N THR A 112 -1.67 7.16 20.04
CA THR A 112 -3.06 6.69 20.22
C THR A 112 -3.97 7.67 20.98
N SER A 113 -3.44 8.80 21.43
CA SER A 113 -4.21 9.88 22.08
C SER A 113 -3.70 11.27 21.67
N PRO A 114 -4.32 11.93 20.65
CA PRO A 114 -5.28 11.34 19.71
C PRO A 114 -4.63 10.28 18.80
N PHE A 115 -5.45 9.40 18.21
CA PHE A 115 -4.96 8.36 17.29
C PHE A 115 -4.64 8.91 15.90
N ARG A 116 -3.38 8.82 15.48
CA ARG A 116 -2.88 9.46 14.24
C ARG A 116 -2.12 8.50 13.32
N PRO A 117 -2.80 7.50 12.73
CA PRO A 117 -2.18 6.62 11.75
C PRO A 117 -1.93 7.34 10.43
N VAL A 118 -1.04 6.76 9.63
CA VAL A 118 -0.77 7.19 8.26
C VAL A 118 -1.52 6.28 7.28
N ILE A 119 -2.37 6.87 6.45
CA ILE A 119 -3.05 6.22 5.35
C ILE A 119 -2.06 5.98 4.21
N LYS A 120 -1.96 4.72 3.78
CA LYS A 120 -1.08 4.28 2.68
C LYS A 120 -1.92 3.72 1.54
N GLU A 121 -1.91 4.38 0.39
CA GLU A 121 -2.68 4.00 -0.80
C GLU A 121 -2.36 2.58 -1.24
N LEU A 122 -1.08 2.21 -1.20
CA LEU A 122 -0.62 0.88 -1.61
C LEU A 122 -0.97 -0.24 -0.62
N LEU A 123 -1.57 0.05 0.55
CA LEU A 123 -1.99 -0.94 1.54
C LEU A 123 -3.43 -1.47 1.34
N ARG A 124 -4.06 -1.10 0.22
CA ARG A 124 -5.39 -1.60 -0.21
C ARG A 124 -5.42 -3.12 -0.43
N GLU A 125 -6.64 -3.66 -0.45
CA GLU A 125 -6.92 -5.03 -0.89
C GLU A 125 -6.51 -5.23 -2.36
N THR A 126 -6.74 -6.41 -2.94
CA THR A 126 -6.80 -6.55 -4.40
C THR A 126 -7.58 -5.40 -5.02
N MET A 127 -7.06 -4.80 -6.09
CA MET A 127 -7.73 -3.66 -6.73
C MET A 127 -8.51 -4.07 -7.98
N GLY A 128 -9.61 -3.37 -8.22
CA GLY A 128 -10.36 -3.40 -9.47
C GLY A 128 -11.45 -4.48 -9.55
N VAL A 129 -12.36 -4.28 -10.51
CA VAL A 129 -13.58 -5.04 -10.79
C VAL A 129 -14.60 -4.98 -9.65
N HIS A 130 -14.26 -5.46 -8.44
CA HIS A 130 -15.18 -5.49 -7.32
C HIS A 130 -15.35 -4.07 -6.75
N THR A 131 -16.58 -3.59 -6.64
CA THR A 131 -16.86 -2.21 -6.18
C THR A 131 -16.42 -1.97 -4.73
N CYS A 132 -16.29 -3.04 -3.92
CA CYS A 132 -15.73 -2.97 -2.57
C CYS A 132 -14.24 -2.66 -2.48
N ASP A 133 -13.54 -2.70 -3.61
CA ASP A 133 -12.12 -2.38 -3.73
C ASP A 133 -11.90 -0.90 -4.10
N SER A 134 -12.97 -0.17 -4.47
CA SER A 134 -12.94 1.28 -4.65
C SER A 134 -12.95 2.00 -3.29
N ARG A 135 -12.18 3.10 -3.19
CA ARG A 135 -12.19 3.96 -2.00
C ARG A 135 -12.99 5.23 -2.20
N SER A 136 -13.43 5.79 -1.09
CA SER A 136 -13.94 7.15 -0.98
C SER A 136 -12.88 8.19 -1.34
N LYS A 137 -13.35 9.39 -1.69
CA LYS A 137 -12.48 10.54 -1.89
C LYS A 137 -11.65 10.85 -0.64
N ALA A 138 -10.45 11.41 -0.83
CA ALA A 138 -9.59 11.78 0.30
C ALA A 138 -10.30 12.77 1.24
N SER A 139 -11.01 13.77 0.70
CA SER A 139 -11.83 14.70 1.49
C SER A 139 -12.92 14.01 2.33
N ALA A 140 -13.56 12.96 1.82
CA ALA A 140 -14.58 12.20 2.56
C ALA A 140 -13.95 11.36 3.69
N ILE A 141 -12.81 10.72 3.42
CA ILE A 141 -12.04 10.00 4.43
C ILE A 141 -11.56 10.96 5.52
N ALA A 142 -11.03 12.14 5.15
CA ALA A 142 -10.56 13.15 6.09
C ALA A 142 -11.69 13.72 6.95
N ALA A 143 -12.89 13.90 6.39
CA ALA A 143 -14.04 14.37 7.14
C ALA A 143 -14.48 13.38 8.23
N GLU A 144 -14.32 12.08 7.96
CA GLU A 144 -14.70 11.03 8.91
C GLU A 144 -13.60 10.70 9.92
N PHE A 145 -12.33 10.74 9.49
CA PHE A 145 -11.16 10.47 10.33
C PHE A 145 -10.21 11.68 10.35
N PRO A 146 -10.60 12.79 11.02
CA PRO A 146 -9.87 14.06 10.94
C PRO A 146 -8.45 14.02 11.52
N GLU A 147 -8.15 13.05 12.39
CA GLU A 147 -6.81 12.87 12.97
C GLU A 147 -5.88 12.00 12.09
N TYR A 148 -6.41 11.33 11.06
CA TYR A 148 -5.62 10.47 10.19
C TYR A 148 -4.78 11.29 9.23
N GLN A 149 -3.56 10.83 8.97
CA GLN A 149 -2.63 11.51 8.08
C GLN A 149 -2.59 10.80 6.73
N PHE A 150 -2.62 11.54 5.62
CA PHE A 150 -2.40 10.97 4.30
C PHE A 150 -0.90 10.99 3.97
N GLU A 151 -0.43 9.98 3.24
CA GLU A 151 0.92 10.01 2.69
C GLU A 151 1.10 11.18 1.68
N PRO A 152 2.34 11.66 1.48
CA PRO A 152 2.60 12.71 0.50
C PRO A 152 2.13 12.32 -0.90
N GLY A 153 1.38 13.21 -1.55
CA GLY A 153 0.90 13.00 -2.92
C GLY A 153 -0.36 12.13 -3.04
N PHE A 154 -1.04 11.81 -1.94
CA PHE A 154 -2.31 11.07 -1.97
C PHE A 154 -3.37 11.80 -2.81
N SER A 155 -4.00 11.11 -3.77
CA SER A 155 -4.96 11.71 -4.70
C SER A 155 -6.35 11.88 -4.07
N GLU A 156 -7.03 12.97 -4.42
CA GLU A 156 -8.42 13.22 -4.00
C GLU A 156 -9.34 12.10 -4.48
N ASP A 157 -9.38 11.84 -5.79
CA ASP A 157 -10.16 10.76 -6.38
C ASP A 157 -9.39 9.42 -6.37
N ASP A 158 -10.13 8.31 -6.48
CA ASP A 158 -9.55 6.97 -6.61
C ASP A 158 -9.06 6.73 -8.04
N LEU A 159 -7.76 6.94 -8.27
CA LEU A 159 -7.13 6.75 -9.58
C LEU A 159 -6.70 5.30 -9.86
N LEU A 160 -6.75 4.42 -8.86
CA LEU A 160 -6.26 3.04 -8.95
C LEU A 160 -7.38 2.02 -9.15
N TYR A 161 -8.63 2.40 -8.91
CA TYR A 161 -9.78 1.55 -9.17
C TYR A 161 -10.13 1.52 -10.66
N ASP A 162 -10.14 0.32 -11.24
CA ASP A 162 -10.58 0.04 -12.61
C ASP A 162 -11.74 -0.97 -12.57
N THR A 163 -12.87 -0.65 -13.20
CA THR A 163 -14.04 -1.54 -13.26
C THR A 163 -13.84 -2.74 -14.20
N LYS A 164 -12.80 -2.74 -15.03
CA LYS A 164 -12.56 -3.75 -16.08
C LYS A 164 -11.40 -4.67 -15.77
N THR A 165 -10.40 -4.18 -15.04
CA THR A 165 -9.16 -4.90 -14.79
C THR A 165 -9.04 -5.23 -13.31
N ARG A 166 -8.97 -6.52 -12.99
CA ARG A 166 -8.67 -6.99 -11.64
C ARG A 166 -7.18 -7.20 -11.50
N GLU A 167 -6.61 -6.70 -10.42
CA GLU A 167 -5.21 -6.87 -10.08
C GLU A 167 -4.87 -8.35 -9.91
N SER A 168 -3.78 -8.80 -10.55
CA SER A 168 -3.25 -10.15 -10.36
C SER A 168 -2.58 -10.32 -8.99
N ASP A 169 -2.44 -11.55 -8.51
CA ASP A 169 -1.69 -11.80 -7.27
C ASP A 169 -0.22 -11.35 -7.39
N GLU A 170 0.40 -11.49 -8.58
CA GLU A 170 1.75 -11.02 -8.85
C GLU A 170 1.88 -9.49 -8.83
N ASP A 171 0.90 -8.77 -9.38
CA ASP A 171 0.85 -7.30 -9.32
C ASP A 171 0.63 -6.82 -7.89
N ARG A 172 -0.27 -7.46 -7.15
CA ARG A 172 -0.48 -7.19 -5.72
C ARG A 172 0.81 -7.41 -4.93
N ASN A 173 1.54 -8.50 -5.19
CA ASN A 173 2.84 -8.76 -4.57
C ASN A 173 3.86 -7.66 -4.88
N ARG A 174 3.97 -7.21 -6.14
CA ARG A 174 4.86 -6.09 -6.53
C ARG A 174 4.46 -4.79 -5.83
N ARG A 175 3.17 -4.46 -5.78
CA ARG A 175 2.66 -3.27 -5.10
C ARG A 175 2.97 -3.28 -3.60
N LEU A 176 2.71 -4.39 -2.91
CA LEU A 176 2.98 -4.50 -1.48
C LEU A 176 4.49 -4.54 -1.20
N GLN A 177 5.31 -5.07 -2.11
CA GLN A 177 6.77 -4.93 -2.01
C GLN A 177 7.22 -3.46 -2.13
N THR A 178 6.64 -2.68 -3.05
CA THR A 178 6.90 -1.24 -3.15
C THR A 178 6.51 -0.50 -1.86
N LEU A 179 5.35 -0.82 -1.28
CA LEU A 179 4.94 -0.29 0.02
C LEU A 179 5.96 -0.62 1.13
N LEU A 180 6.39 -1.88 1.21
CA LEU A 180 7.37 -2.29 2.23
C LEU A 180 8.71 -1.60 2.02
N ASN A 181 9.18 -1.45 0.78
CA ASN A 181 10.41 -0.71 0.49
C ASN A 181 10.33 0.75 0.96
N ASP A 182 9.19 1.42 0.75
CA ASP A 182 8.95 2.76 1.26
C ASP A 182 8.97 2.81 2.80
N ILE A 183 8.22 1.92 3.47
CA ILE A 183 8.17 1.86 4.94
C ILE A 183 9.56 1.58 5.52
N PHE A 184 10.31 0.62 4.98
CA PHE A 184 11.67 0.30 5.47
C PHE A 184 12.69 1.39 5.11
N GLY A 185 12.50 2.08 4.00
CA GLY A 185 13.36 3.19 3.58
C GLY A 185 13.21 4.43 4.47
N ASN A 186 11.98 4.73 4.91
CA ASN A 186 11.63 6.01 5.51
C ASN A 186 11.27 5.95 7.00
N ASP A 187 10.74 4.83 7.50
CA ASP A 187 10.43 4.68 8.92
C ASP A 187 11.61 4.10 9.69
N LYS A 188 12.04 4.76 10.78
CA LYS A 188 13.13 4.29 11.64
C LYS A 188 12.66 3.44 12.82
N ASN A 189 11.35 3.34 13.04
CA ASN A 189 10.76 2.56 14.12
C ASN A 189 10.89 1.04 13.88
N ILE A 190 10.85 0.26 14.96
CA ILE A 190 11.02 -1.20 14.91
C ILE A 190 9.66 -1.89 14.90
N PHE A 191 8.72 -1.44 15.74
CA PHE A 191 7.42 -2.07 15.90
C PHE A 191 6.37 -1.27 15.15
N LEU A 192 5.79 -1.87 14.10
CA LEU A 192 4.85 -1.19 13.20
C LEU A 192 3.52 -1.95 13.20
N SER A 193 2.40 -1.22 13.16
CA SER A 193 1.09 -1.81 12.89
C SER A 193 0.65 -1.50 11.47
N LEU A 194 0.15 -2.50 10.75
CA LEU A 194 -0.47 -2.35 9.44
C LEU A 194 -1.90 -2.91 9.52
N THR A 195 -2.91 -2.06 9.44
CA THR A 195 -4.33 -2.50 9.37
C THR A 195 -4.78 -2.56 7.92
N ALA A 196 -5.06 -3.76 7.44
CA ALA A 196 -5.16 -4.11 6.03
C ALA A 196 -6.20 -5.22 5.78
N HIS A 197 -6.05 -5.93 4.66
CA HIS A 197 -7.03 -6.86 4.11
C HIS A 197 -6.45 -8.26 3.94
N SER A 198 -7.29 -9.25 3.63
CA SER A 198 -6.88 -10.65 3.45
C SER A 198 -5.84 -10.83 2.34
N GLY A 199 -6.09 -10.30 1.14
CA GLY A 199 -5.18 -10.40 0.01
C GLY A 199 -3.91 -9.59 0.24
N ALA A 200 -4.04 -8.36 0.74
CA ALA A 200 -2.90 -7.51 1.10
C ALA A 200 -1.95 -8.19 2.11
N ILE A 201 -2.48 -8.76 3.20
CA ILE A 201 -1.67 -9.47 4.19
C ILE A 201 -1.06 -10.75 3.60
N THR A 202 -1.81 -11.48 2.79
CA THR A 202 -1.29 -12.66 2.08
C THR A 202 -0.08 -12.28 1.22
N SER A 203 -0.19 -11.21 0.44
CA SER A 203 0.90 -10.67 -0.38
C SER A 203 2.09 -10.19 0.46
N ILE A 204 1.86 -9.49 1.58
CA ILE A 204 2.95 -9.10 2.50
C ILE A 204 3.69 -10.34 3.01
N LEU A 205 2.97 -11.38 3.45
CA LEU A 205 3.56 -12.62 3.93
C LEU A 205 4.38 -13.33 2.83
N GLU A 206 3.87 -13.38 1.60
CA GLU A 206 4.59 -13.96 0.46
C GLU A 206 5.86 -13.16 0.13
N VAL A 207 5.77 -11.83 0.06
CA VAL A 207 6.91 -10.94 -0.24
C VAL A 207 8.05 -11.09 0.77
N VAL A 208 7.73 -11.26 2.06
CA VAL A 208 8.74 -11.45 3.12
C VAL A 208 9.17 -12.92 3.27
N GLY A 209 8.69 -13.83 2.42
CA GLY A 209 9.05 -15.25 2.44
C GLY A 209 8.45 -16.04 3.62
N HIS A 210 7.37 -15.54 4.21
CA HIS A 210 6.64 -16.23 5.27
C HIS A 210 5.71 -17.31 4.67
N ARG A 211 5.41 -18.35 5.46
CA ARG A 211 4.42 -19.37 5.07
C ARG A 211 3.03 -18.76 4.84
N LYS A 212 2.22 -19.39 3.99
CA LYS A 212 0.80 -19.05 3.86
C LYS A 212 0.12 -19.16 5.23
N PHE A 213 -0.57 -18.11 5.64
CA PHE A 213 -1.29 -18.05 6.90
C PHE A 213 -2.55 -17.19 6.74
N PRO A 214 -3.73 -17.81 6.56
CA PRO A 214 -4.97 -17.06 6.37
C PRO A 214 -5.44 -16.46 7.70
N LEU A 215 -5.79 -15.16 7.68
CA LEU A 215 -6.32 -14.46 8.85
C LEU A 215 -7.85 -14.38 8.77
N GLN A 216 -8.51 -14.65 9.88
CA GLN A 216 -9.94 -14.33 10.06
C GLN A 216 -10.14 -12.82 10.19
N THR A 217 -11.36 -12.32 9.97
CA THR A 217 -11.68 -10.90 10.17
C THR A 217 -11.40 -10.48 11.61
N GLY A 218 -10.75 -9.32 11.79
CA GLY A 218 -10.29 -8.79 13.08
C GLY A 218 -9.10 -9.51 13.70
N ALA A 219 -8.51 -10.52 13.05
CA ALA A 219 -7.31 -11.19 13.56
C ALA A 219 -6.06 -10.35 13.31
N VAL A 220 -5.04 -10.56 14.15
CA VAL A 220 -3.71 -9.91 14.04
C VAL A 220 -2.61 -10.98 14.07
N ILE A 221 -1.60 -10.83 13.22
CA ILE A 221 -0.37 -11.64 13.25
C ILE A 221 0.86 -10.73 13.40
N PRO A 222 1.73 -10.97 14.40
CA PRO A 222 3.05 -10.35 14.46
C PRO A 222 4.05 -11.11 13.57
N VAL A 223 4.83 -10.38 12.76
CA VAL A 223 5.83 -10.94 11.85
C VAL A 223 7.16 -10.20 12.04
N LEU A 224 8.22 -10.92 12.40
CA LEU A 224 9.58 -10.38 12.40
C LEU A 224 10.15 -10.44 10.98
N VAL A 225 10.52 -9.29 10.44
CA VAL A 225 11.06 -9.15 9.10
C VAL A 225 12.49 -8.65 9.18
N ARG A 226 13.38 -9.34 8.49
CA ARG A 226 14.77 -8.94 8.24
C ARG A 226 14.85 -8.41 6.81
N ALA A 227 15.05 -7.12 6.66
CA ALA A 227 15.26 -6.50 5.36
C ALA A 227 16.76 -6.24 5.15
N GLU A 228 17.22 -6.45 3.93
CA GLU A 228 18.56 -6.03 3.49
C GLU A 228 18.41 -4.99 2.39
N LYS A 229 19.08 -3.85 2.54
CA LYS A 229 19.31 -2.92 1.44
C LYS A 229 20.24 -3.62 0.47
N LYS A 230 19.69 -4.01 -0.67
CA LYS A 230 20.52 -4.40 -1.80
C LYS A 230 21.32 -3.16 -2.18
N GLN A 231 22.63 -3.20 -2.02
CA GLN A 231 23.48 -2.18 -2.64
C GLN A 231 23.07 -2.12 -4.10
N SER A 232 22.78 -0.92 -4.61
CA SER A 232 22.69 -0.72 -6.04
C SER A 232 24.04 -1.21 -6.57
N SER A 233 24.06 -2.41 -7.16
CA SER A 233 25.21 -2.80 -7.96
C SER A 233 25.39 -1.64 -8.92
N SER A 234 26.55 -1.00 -8.91
CA SER A 234 26.92 -0.01 -9.91
C SER A 234 26.68 -0.66 -11.27
N ALA A 235 25.53 -0.37 -11.87
CA ALA A 235 25.00 -1.02 -13.06
C ALA A 235 25.28 -2.54 -13.15
N SER A 236 24.28 -3.38 -12.85
CA SER A 236 23.97 -4.31 -13.94
C SER A 236 23.63 -3.41 -15.11
N LYS A 237 24.59 -3.21 -16.04
CA LYS A 237 24.26 -2.75 -17.37
C LYS A 237 23.20 -3.74 -17.83
N SER A 238 21.93 -3.39 -17.72
CA SER A 238 20.95 -3.93 -18.65
C SER A 238 21.61 -3.73 -20.00
N GLU A 239 21.81 -4.81 -20.75
CA GLU A 239 22.18 -4.68 -22.15
C GLU A 239 21.05 -3.92 -22.83
N VAL A 240 21.16 -2.60 -22.75
CA VAL A 240 20.54 -1.66 -23.64
C VAL A 240 21.02 -2.10 -25.01
N GLY A 241 20.12 -2.71 -25.78
CA GLY A 241 20.44 -3.33 -27.05
C GLY A 241 21.25 -2.39 -27.94
N PRO A 242 22.09 -2.91 -28.86
CA PRO A 242 23.04 -2.12 -29.65
C PRO A 242 22.44 -0.84 -30.28
N GLN A 243 21.14 -0.89 -30.62
CA GLN A 243 20.37 0.20 -31.20
C GLN A 243 20.18 1.39 -30.25
N ILE A 244 19.81 1.16 -28.99
CA ILE A 244 19.60 2.25 -28.02
C ILE A 244 20.94 2.87 -27.60
N LYS A 245 22.03 2.10 -27.54
CA LYS A 245 23.39 2.66 -27.34
C LYS A 245 23.81 3.58 -28.48
N ALA A 246 23.55 3.18 -29.73
CA ALA A 246 23.84 4.01 -30.90
C ALA A 246 22.98 5.29 -30.91
N PHE A 247 21.70 5.18 -30.52
CA PHE A 247 20.82 6.32 -30.34
C PHE A 247 21.35 7.30 -29.29
N VAL A 248 21.70 6.83 -28.09
CA VAL A 248 22.23 7.69 -27.01
C VAL A 248 23.55 8.35 -27.38
N GLU A 249 24.45 7.67 -28.10
CA GLU A 249 25.71 8.26 -28.58
C GLU A 249 25.51 9.27 -29.71
N LYS A 250 24.52 9.06 -30.60
CA LYS A 250 24.15 10.03 -31.64
C LYS A 250 23.49 11.27 -31.02
N ALA A 251 22.56 11.05 -30.10
CA ALA A 251 21.89 12.07 -29.30
C ALA A 251 22.86 12.92 -28.45
N ARG A 252 23.95 12.33 -27.95
CA ARG A 252 25.00 13.06 -27.21
C ARG A 252 25.76 14.09 -28.04
N ARG A 253 25.76 13.95 -29.37
CA ARG A 253 26.43 14.89 -30.30
C ARG A 253 25.49 15.99 -30.80
N ASP A 254 24.19 15.83 -30.56
CA ASP A 254 23.18 16.83 -30.88
C ASP A 254 23.01 17.77 -29.68
N VAL A 255 23.51 19.00 -29.83
CA VAL A 255 23.53 20.00 -28.77
C VAL A 255 22.11 20.41 -28.36
N GLU A 256 21.17 20.41 -29.30
CA GLU A 256 19.77 20.76 -29.04
C GLU A 256 19.08 19.63 -28.28
N PHE A 257 19.25 18.39 -28.72
CA PHE A 257 18.69 17.23 -28.03
C PHE A 257 19.25 17.07 -26.62
N LYS A 258 20.54 17.33 -26.42
CA LYS A 258 21.16 17.29 -25.08
C LYS A 258 20.55 18.33 -24.15
N ARG A 259 20.34 19.57 -24.64
CA ARG A 259 19.66 20.62 -23.87
C ARG A 259 18.23 20.21 -23.50
N LEU A 260 17.49 19.65 -24.45
CA LEU A 260 16.11 19.18 -24.22
C LEU A 260 16.05 18.03 -23.20
N MET A 261 16.96 17.06 -23.28
CA MET A 261 17.11 15.97 -22.29
C MET A 261 17.34 16.51 -20.88
N GLU A 262 18.24 17.49 -20.72
CA GLU A 262 18.55 18.09 -19.42
C GLU A 262 17.36 18.92 -18.88
N ALA A 263 16.64 19.63 -19.75
CA ALA A 263 15.44 20.38 -19.37
C ALA A 263 14.29 19.46 -18.94
N VAL A 264 14.04 18.37 -19.68
CA VAL A 264 12.98 17.39 -19.36
C VAL A 264 13.33 16.62 -18.09
N GLY A 265 14.59 16.18 -17.93
CA GLY A 265 15.04 15.43 -16.75
C GLY A 265 15.12 16.24 -15.46
N SER A 266 15.11 17.58 -15.54
CA SER A 266 15.11 18.48 -14.37
C SER A 266 13.71 18.98 -13.98
N ASP A 267 12.66 18.47 -14.63
CA ASP A 267 11.24 18.82 -14.44
C ASP A 267 10.90 20.31 -14.66
N ARG A 268 11.82 21.06 -15.29
CA ARG A 268 11.69 22.49 -15.61
C ARG A 268 11.38 22.76 -17.09
N ALA A 269 11.30 21.72 -17.92
CA ALA A 269 10.97 21.88 -19.33
C ALA A 269 9.57 22.46 -19.55
N SER A 270 9.51 23.50 -20.38
CA SER A 270 8.24 24.03 -20.89
C SER A 270 7.50 22.98 -21.73
N THR A 271 6.20 23.19 -21.93
CA THR A 271 5.37 22.30 -22.78
C THR A 271 5.92 22.21 -24.20
N GLU A 272 6.48 23.30 -24.73
CA GLU A 272 7.12 23.36 -26.04
C GLU A 272 8.41 22.53 -26.10
N GLU A 273 9.25 22.60 -25.06
CA GLU A 273 10.47 21.80 -24.96
C GLU A 273 10.16 20.30 -24.81
N ARG A 274 9.10 19.94 -24.07
CA ARG A 274 8.63 18.54 -23.97
C ARG A 274 8.12 18.01 -25.32
N ALA A 275 7.38 18.83 -26.07
CA ALA A 275 6.90 18.46 -27.40
C ALA A 275 8.05 18.33 -28.42
N ALA A 276 9.02 19.25 -28.39
CA ALA A 276 10.20 19.19 -29.24
C ALA A 276 11.09 17.97 -28.93
N PHE A 277 11.20 17.61 -27.64
CA PHE A 277 11.89 16.41 -27.19
C PHE A 277 11.22 15.13 -27.70
N GLN A 278 9.89 15.02 -27.52
CA GLN A 278 9.13 13.85 -27.99
C GLN A 278 9.24 13.69 -29.50
N LYS A 279 9.14 14.79 -30.27
CA LYS A 279 9.32 14.77 -31.73
C LYS A 279 10.69 14.24 -32.14
N HIS A 280 11.77 14.62 -31.44
CA HIS A 280 13.11 14.08 -31.70
C HIS A 280 13.22 12.58 -31.43
N VAL A 281 12.51 12.07 -30.42
CA VAL A 281 12.45 10.64 -30.11
C VAL A 281 11.68 9.89 -31.20
N ASP A 282 10.55 10.44 -31.65
CA ASP A 282 9.70 9.83 -32.67
C ASP A 282 10.38 9.83 -34.06
N ASP A 283 10.98 10.95 -34.48
CA ASP A 283 11.72 11.09 -35.75
C ASP A 283 12.96 10.15 -35.82
N ALA A 284 13.45 9.70 -34.66
CA ALA A 284 14.53 8.74 -34.56
C ALA A 284 14.03 7.29 -34.61
N ALA A 285 12.83 7.02 -34.10
CA ALA A 285 12.19 5.71 -34.17
C ALA A 285 11.73 5.35 -35.60
N ASP A 286 11.26 6.34 -36.38
CA ASP A 286 10.79 6.14 -37.76
C ASP A 286 11.91 5.89 -38.79
N LYS A 287 13.19 6.10 -38.44
CA LYS A 287 14.33 5.86 -39.35
C LYS A 287 14.93 4.47 -39.25
N ASP A 288 14.50 3.68 -38.27
CA ASP A 288 14.94 2.29 -38.05
C ASP A 288 13.80 1.26 -38.30
N ALA A 289 12.73 1.68 -38.99
CA ALA A 289 11.63 0.83 -39.49
C ALA A 289 11.76 0.53 -40.99
#